data_AF-A0A118MVT7-F1
#
_entry.id   AF-A0A118MVT7-F1
#
_cell.length_a   1.000
_cell.length_b   1.000
_cell.length_c   1.000
_cell.angle_alpha   90.00
_cell.angle_beta   90.00
_cell.angle_gamma   90.00
#
_symmetry.space_group_name_H-M   'P 1'
#
loop_
_entity.id
_entity.type
_entity.pdbx_description
1 polymer ?
#
loop_
_entity_poly.entity_id
_entity_poly.type
_entity_poly.pdbx_seq_one_letter_code
_entity_poly.pdbx_strand_id
1 'polypeptide(L)'
;MNDTPSSRKPDIPHETIDLQITDVLAGVAYPANKDAIVDAARVAGASNEVLSMLDGLPEQDYADIDAVTRWVAGNYGPGLGI
;
A
#
# COMPACT_ATOMS: atom_id res chain seq x y z
N MET A 1 6.92 15.08 37.29
CA MET A 1 7.26 15.78 36.03
C MET A 1 8.12 14.85 35.19
N ASN A 2 7.55 14.29 34.14
CA ASN A 2 8.29 13.81 32.98
C ASN A 2 7.35 14.03 31.78
N ASP A 3 7.45 15.23 31.25
CA ASP A 3 6.87 15.63 29.98
C ASP A 3 7.78 15.13 28.87
N THR A 4 7.32 14.16 28.07
CA THR A 4 7.83 13.93 26.72
C THR A 4 6.65 13.83 25.75
N PRO A 5 6.36 14.90 24.99
CA PRO A 5 5.53 14.81 23.79
C PRO A 5 6.45 14.46 22.61
N SER A 6 6.67 13.17 22.37
CA SER A 6 7.49 12.72 21.22
C SER A 6 6.70 11.74 20.35
N SER A 7 5.98 12.32 19.39
CA SER A 7 5.72 11.76 18.05
C SER A 7 5.50 10.24 18.00
N ARG A 8 4.31 9.77 18.42
CA ARG A 8 3.81 8.49 17.91
C ARG A 8 3.53 8.70 16.42
N LYS A 9 4.53 8.38 15.58
CA LYS A 9 4.26 7.94 14.21
C LYS A 9 3.10 6.95 14.32
N PRO A 10 1.99 7.15 13.62
CA PRO A 10 0.84 6.29 13.82
C PRO A 10 1.31 4.86 13.58
N ASP A 11 1.16 4.02 14.59
CA ASP A 11 1.17 2.58 14.45
C ASP A 11 -0.08 2.30 13.62
N ILE A 12 0.04 2.43 12.30
CA ILE A 12 -1.06 2.20 11.37
C ILE A 12 -1.32 0.70 11.52
N PRO A 13 -2.47 0.27 12.08
CA PRO A 13 -2.74 -1.15 12.18
C PRO A 13 -2.61 -1.75 10.79
N HIS A 14 -1.89 -2.86 10.65
CA HIS A 14 -1.73 -3.58 9.38
C HIS A 14 -3.08 -3.74 8.64
N GLU A 15 -4.15 -4.04 9.39
CA GLU A 15 -5.53 -4.08 8.90
C GLU A 15 -5.99 -2.81 8.13
N THR A 16 -5.55 -1.62 8.55
CA THR A 16 -5.83 -0.36 7.84
C THR A 16 -4.98 -0.17 6.59
N ILE A 17 -3.79 -0.76 6.51
CA ILE A 17 -2.93 -0.74 5.32
C ILE A 17 -3.58 -1.62 4.24
N ASP A 18 -4.02 -2.83 4.61
CA ASP A 18 -4.71 -3.76 3.71
C ASP A 18 -5.99 -3.15 3.12
N LEU A 19 -6.80 -2.48 3.96
CA LEU A 19 -8.01 -1.77 3.53
C LEU A 19 -7.70 -0.61 2.59
N GLN A 20 -6.67 0.20 2.89
CA GLN A 20 -6.27 1.30 2.02
C GLN A 20 -5.78 0.80 0.66
N ILE A 21 -4.95 -0.25 0.63
CA ILE A 21 -4.50 -0.86 -0.63
C ILE A 21 -5.71 -1.39 -1.41
N THR A 22 -6.65 -2.06 -0.74
CA THR A 22 -7.84 -2.60 -1.40
C THR A 22 -8.72 -1.50 -2.00
N ASP A 23 -8.94 -0.40 -1.27
CA ASP A 23 -9.73 0.75 -1.74
C ASP A 23 -9.08 1.44 -2.94
N VAL A 24 -7.76 1.66 -2.85
CA VAL A 24 -6.95 2.19 -3.95
C VAL A 24 -7.07 1.32 -5.20
N LEU A 25 -6.83 0.01 -5.06
CA LEU A 25 -6.85 -0.91 -6.19
C LEU A 25 -8.27 -1.05 -6.76
N ALA A 26 -9.31 -0.97 -5.94
CA ALA A 26 -10.70 -0.96 -6.41
C ALA A 26 -11.03 0.28 -7.25
N GLY A 27 -10.33 1.40 -7.04
CA GLY A 27 -10.46 2.63 -7.82
C GLY A 27 -9.62 2.69 -9.10
N VAL A 28 -8.70 1.74 -9.31
CA VAL A 28 -7.82 1.70 -10.49
C VAL A 28 -8.56 1.13 -11.70
N ALA A 29 -8.48 1.83 -12.83
CA ALA A 29 -8.94 1.31 -14.11
C ALA A 29 -7.87 0.41 -14.73
N TYR A 30 -8.16 -0.89 -14.82
CA TYR A 30 -7.23 -1.88 -15.38
C TYR A 30 -7.42 -2.08 -16.90
N PRO A 31 -6.34 -2.44 -17.64
CA PRO A 31 -4.96 -2.68 -17.18
C PRO A 31 -4.22 -1.38 -16.79
N ALA A 32 -3.40 -1.47 -15.74
CA ALA A 32 -2.68 -0.32 -15.16
C ALA A 32 -1.20 -0.64 -14.92
N ASN A 33 -0.32 0.31 -15.27
CA ASN A 33 1.10 0.28 -14.89
C ASN A 33 1.29 0.69 -13.41
N LYS A 34 2.43 0.34 -12.81
CA LYS A 34 2.95 0.89 -11.55
C LYS A 34 2.64 2.38 -11.38
N ASP A 35 3.02 3.23 -12.35
CA ASP A 35 2.80 4.68 -12.21
C ASP A 35 1.32 5.03 -12.06
N ALA A 36 0.43 4.34 -12.78
CA ALA A 36 -1.02 4.54 -12.67
C ALA A 36 -1.56 4.06 -11.32
N ILE A 37 -1.01 2.97 -10.77
CA ILE A 37 -1.37 2.46 -9.45
C ILE A 37 -0.91 3.42 -8.35
N VAL A 38 0.33 3.92 -8.43
CA VAL A 38 0.89 4.89 -7.48
C VAL A 38 0.15 6.23 -7.56
N ASP A 39 -0.19 6.68 -8.77
CA ASP A 39 -0.98 7.89 -8.97
C ASP A 39 -2.40 7.74 -8.39
N ALA A 40 -3.09 6.63 -8.69
CA ALA A 40 -4.40 6.34 -8.12
C ALA A 40 -4.36 6.27 -6.58
N ALA A 41 -3.33 5.65 -6.02
CA ALA A 41 -3.11 5.61 -4.58
C ALA A 41 -2.94 7.00 -3.98
N ARG A 42 -2.16 7.84 -4.65
CA ARG A 42 -1.92 9.22 -4.23
C ARG A 42 -3.20 10.05 -4.29
N VAL A 43 -4.00 9.87 -5.35
CA VAL A 43 -5.29 10.56 -5.54
C VAL A 43 -6.32 10.11 -4.51
N ALA A 44 -6.34 8.81 -4.16
CA ALA A 44 -7.19 8.25 -3.11
C ALA A 44 -6.78 8.68 -1.68
N GLY A 45 -5.62 9.33 -1.52
CA GLY A 45 -5.11 9.75 -0.22
C GLY A 45 -4.50 8.62 0.59
N ALA A 46 -3.91 7.63 -0.07
CA ALA A 46 -3.20 6.54 0.58
C ALA A 46 -2.07 7.05 1.48
N SER A 47 -1.83 6.35 2.58
CA SER A 47 -0.74 6.68 3.51
C SER A 47 0.62 6.62 2.82
N ASN A 48 1.59 7.42 3.28
CA ASN A 48 2.93 7.42 2.68
C ASN A 48 3.60 6.04 2.70
N GLU A 49 3.27 5.19 3.67
CA GLU A 49 3.71 3.79 3.72
C GLU A 49 3.15 2.97 2.56
N VAL A 50 1.82 3.04 2.33
CA VAL A 50 1.17 2.43 1.16
C VAL A 50 1.78 2.93 -0.14
N LEU A 51 2.01 4.23 -0.27
CA LEU A 51 2.67 4.80 -1.45
C LEU A 51 4.08 4.25 -1.65
N SER A 52 4.88 4.13 -0.59
CA SER A 52 6.22 3.53 -0.67
C SER A 52 6.18 2.04 -1.00
N MET A 53 5.17 1.30 -0.53
CA MET A 53 4.98 -0.11 -0.88
C MET A 53 4.60 -0.27 -2.37
N LEU A 54 3.71 0.59 -2.87
CA LEU A 54 3.28 0.59 -4.26
C LEU A 54 4.38 1.12 -5.21
N ASP A 55 5.20 2.07 -4.77
CA ASP A 55 6.36 2.55 -5.53
C ASP A 55 7.41 1.44 -5.74
N GLY A 56 7.52 0.51 -4.78
CA GLY A 56 8.36 -0.68 -4.87
C GLY A 56 7.85 -1.76 -5.83
N LEU A 57 6.67 -1.59 -6.43
CA LEU A 57 6.14 -2.51 -7.42
C LEU A 57 7.05 -2.55 -8.66
N PRO A 58 7.25 -3.72 -9.28
CA PRO A 58 7.92 -3.79 -10.58
C PRO A 58 7.14 -2.99 -11.62
N GLU A 59 7.87 -2.30 -12.49
CA GLU A 59 7.32 -1.62 -13.68
C GLU A 59 6.83 -2.68 -14.67
N GLN A 60 5.58 -3.08 -14.50
CA GLN A 60 4.87 -4.01 -15.37
C GLN A 60 3.41 -3.57 -15.49
N ASP A 61 2.77 -3.99 -16.58
CA ASP A 61 1.33 -3.82 -16.75
C ASP A 61 0.59 -4.85 -15.89
N TYR A 62 -0.10 -4.37 -14.87
CA TYR A 62 -0.98 -5.19 -14.06
C TYR A 62 -2.32 -5.30 -14.77
N ALA A 63 -2.71 -6.53 -15.07
CA ALA A 63 -3.96 -6.81 -15.75
C ALA A 63 -5.17 -6.55 -14.87
N ASP A 64 -5.06 -6.77 -13.56
CA ASP A 64 -6.16 -6.68 -12.59
C ASP A 64 -5.64 -6.49 -11.16
N ILE A 65 -6.56 -6.19 -10.23
CA ILE A 65 -6.31 -6.09 -8.77
C ILE A 65 -5.56 -7.33 -8.25
N ASP A 66 -5.97 -8.53 -8.68
CA ASP A 66 -5.39 -9.81 -8.26
C ASP A 66 -3.87 -9.90 -8.52
N ALA A 67 -3.39 -9.30 -9.62
CA ALA A 67 -1.98 -9.28 -9.96
C ALA A 67 -1.16 -8.43 -8.96
N VAL A 68 -1.73 -7.30 -8.53
CA VAL A 68 -1.11 -6.42 -7.52
C VAL A 68 -1.21 -7.05 -6.14
N THR A 69 -2.38 -7.54 -5.74
CA THR A 69 -2.60 -8.20 -4.45
C THR A 69 -1.71 -9.41 -4.26
N ARG A 70 -1.48 -10.22 -5.31
CA ARG A 70 -0.53 -11.35 -5.25
C ARG A 70 0.90 -10.89 -5.00
N TRP A 71 1.32 -9.77 -5.60
CA TRP A 71 2.64 -9.22 -5.36
C TRP A 71 2.77 -8.70 -3.93
N VAL A 72 1.79 -7.91 -3.46
CA VAL A 72 1.76 -7.40 -2.09
C VAL A 72 1.73 -8.56 -1.09
N ALA A 73 0.87 -9.56 -1.27
CA ALA A 73 0.83 -10.74 -0.42
C ALA A 73 2.11 -11.57 -0.47
N GLY A 74 2.80 -11.63 -1.62
CA GLY A 74 4.07 -12.33 -1.78
C GLY A 74 5.28 -11.59 -1.21
N ASN A 75 5.26 -10.25 -1.20
CA ASN A 75 6.32 -9.40 -0.65
C ASN A 75 6.10 -9.10 0.84
N TYR A 76 4.86 -9.17 1.33
CA TYR A 76 4.46 -8.80 2.70
C TYR A 76 3.75 -9.93 3.48
N GLY A 77 3.70 -11.17 2.98
CA GLY A 77 3.15 -12.34 3.71
C GLY A 77 3.85 -13.67 3.37
N PRO A 78 3.69 -14.74 4.20
CA PRO A 78 3.28 -14.80 5.60
C PRO A 78 4.55 -14.83 6.49
N GLY A 79 4.93 -13.68 7.05
CA GLY A 79 6.24 -13.55 7.70
C GLY A 79 6.40 -12.35 8.63
N LEU A 80 5.42 -12.04 9.48
CA LEU A 80 5.70 -11.39 10.78
C LEU A 80 6.12 -12.47 11.80
N GLY A 81 7.19 -13.18 11.46
CA GLY A 81 7.67 -14.33 12.21
C GLY A 81 9.17 -14.31 12.40
N ILE A 82 9.71 -13.23 12.98
CA ILE A 82 10.66 -13.21 14.12
C ILE A 82 10.84 -11.78 14.62
#